data_AF-A0A7J2SAV2-F1
#
_entry.id   AF-A0A7J2SAV2-F1
#
_cell.length_a   1.000
_cell.length_b   1.000
_cell.length_c   1.000
_cell.angle_alpha   90.00
_cell.angle_beta   90.00
_cell.angle_gamma   90.00
#
_symmetry.space_group_name_H-M   'P 1'
#
loop_
_entity.id
_entity.type
_entity.pdbx_description
1 polymer ?
#
loop_
_entity_poly.entity_id
_entity_poly.type
_entity_poly.pdbx_seq_one_letter_code
_entity_poly.pdbx_strand_id
1 'polypeptide(L)'
;MEIAWFTDTWLPNKDGVVTSLLLFKKILEKKGHNIYIFAPGNENERDREIFYYASKPFSKYPNYRITPLRTIFSARTRKLIKEISPDVIHSHSPGIIGLNAVIPSYKFKIPLIFTYHTFLNDSIYLIFKGKRIQHVAETLLYVWLRWYFRRCSCIITPSNYVANEIKKFFDGDIKVIPNGIEIAFFEKGNGEKIRRKYEGKKIILHVGRIVREKNIDLLIKSAPLVLKKYDAVFIIVGEGPARREIEEKVKESGLKDYFIFTGFVSDEELADYYKSADVFVFPSTYETQGIVAFEAMSAELPVVGAKAKAIPEFIKDGVNGYLSSPYDEREFAEKIFMALEDKEIGKRGKEFVKKYSIEKMADNLIKIYEEYAR
;
A
#
# COMPACT_ATOMS: atom_id res chain seq x y z
N MET A 1 1.14 26.32 3.66
CA MET A 1 -0.20 25.95 4.18
C MET A 1 -0.02 25.15 5.45
N GLU A 2 -0.94 25.29 6.38
CA GLU A 2 -1.07 24.50 7.60
C GLU A 2 -2.03 23.33 7.32
N ILE A 3 -1.57 22.08 7.39
CA ILE A 3 -2.37 20.90 7.00
C ILE A 3 -2.44 19.92 8.17
N ALA A 4 -3.66 19.50 8.51
CA ALA A 4 -3.90 18.54 9.59
C ALA A 4 -4.25 17.14 9.04
N TRP A 5 -3.36 16.18 9.24
CA TRP A 5 -3.50 14.78 8.84
C TRP A 5 -4.09 13.92 9.95
N PHE A 6 -5.09 13.11 9.63
CA PHE A 6 -5.72 12.16 10.56
C PHE A 6 -5.53 10.73 10.04
N THR A 7 -4.88 9.87 10.83
CA THR A 7 -4.61 8.48 10.44
C THR A 7 -4.79 7.51 11.61
N ASP A 8 -5.37 6.34 11.34
CA ASP A 8 -5.53 5.23 12.29
C ASP A 8 -4.33 4.26 12.26
N THR A 9 -3.33 4.51 11.41
CA THR A 9 -2.04 3.79 11.42
C THR A 9 -0.89 4.79 11.35
N TRP A 10 0.11 4.61 12.21
CA TRP A 10 1.30 5.44 12.28
C TRP A 10 2.47 4.64 12.82
N LEU A 11 3.66 5.24 12.83
CA LEU A 11 4.85 4.66 13.43
C LEU A 11 4.57 4.17 14.87
N PRO A 12 5.17 3.04 15.29
CA PRO A 12 6.21 2.25 14.60
C PRO A 12 5.68 1.24 13.57
N ASN A 13 4.40 1.29 13.19
CA ASN A 13 3.88 0.39 12.17
C ASN A 13 4.51 0.66 10.82
N LYS A 14 4.85 -0.42 10.11
CA LYS A 14 5.35 -0.39 8.74
C LYS A 14 4.31 -1.00 7.82
N ASP A 15 3.62 -0.15 7.08
CA ASP A 15 2.68 -0.52 6.03
C ASP A 15 2.69 0.54 4.92
N GLY A 16 2.04 0.25 3.79
CA GLY A 16 2.02 1.15 2.64
C GLY A 16 1.38 2.52 2.90
N VAL A 17 0.48 2.63 3.89
CA VAL A 17 -0.12 3.92 4.29
C VAL A 17 0.91 4.77 5.00
N VAL A 18 1.60 4.21 6.00
CA VAL A 18 2.64 4.93 6.74
C VAL A 18 3.79 5.34 5.81
N THR A 19 4.25 4.45 4.93
CA THR A 19 5.29 4.78 3.93
C THR A 19 4.85 5.92 3.01
N SER A 20 3.63 5.86 2.48
CA SER A 20 3.08 6.93 1.64
C SER A 20 3.05 8.27 2.38
N LEU A 21 2.52 8.28 3.60
CA LEU A 21 2.44 9.48 4.44
C LEU A 21 3.82 10.10 4.69
N LEU A 22 4.81 9.30 5.06
CA LEU A 22 6.17 9.78 5.32
C LEU A 22 6.80 10.42 4.06
N LEU A 23 6.61 9.78 2.90
CA LEU A 23 7.10 10.29 1.63
C LEU A 23 6.43 11.63 1.26
N PHE A 24 5.10 11.71 1.38
CA PHE A 24 4.39 12.96 1.11
C PHE A 24 4.78 14.06 2.10
N LYS A 25 4.86 13.76 3.41
CA LYS A 25 5.24 14.76 4.43
C LYS A 25 6.59 15.37 4.11
N LYS A 26 7.61 14.54 3.85
CA LYS A 26 8.97 14.97 3.48
C LYS A 26 8.97 15.98 2.32
N ILE A 27 8.20 15.73 1.26
CA ILE A 27 8.16 16.62 0.08
C ILE A 27 7.31 17.86 0.33
N LEU A 28 6.18 17.75 1.01
CA LEU A 28 5.31 18.88 1.34
C LEU A 28 6.03 19.88 2.27
N GLU A 29 6.76 19.40 3.26
CA GLU A 29 7.56 20.24 4.16
C GLU A 29 8.71 20.92 3.44
N LYS A 30 9.40 20.19 2.57
CA LYS A 30 10.44 20.78 1.70
C LYS A 30 9.88 21.91 0.82
N LYS A 31 8.58 21.86 0.48
CA LYS A 31 7.87 22.88 -0.29
C LYS A 31 7.26 23.99 0.59
N GLY A 32 7.51 23.99 1.90
CA GLY A 32 7.08 25.05 2.83
C GLY A 32 5.68 24.86 3.41
N HIS A 33 5.12 23.65 3.37
CA HIS A 33 3.86 23.33 4.04
C HIS A 33 4.13 22.69 5.41
N ASN A 34 3.35 23.06 6.42
CA ASN A 34 3.45 22.49 7.76
C ASN A 34 2.43 21.35 7.91
N ILE A 35 2.89 20.18 8.34
CA ILE A 35 2.07 18.97 8.43
C ILE A 35 1.93 18.54 9.89
N TYR A 36 0.71 18.67 10.42
CA TYR A 36 0.34 18.22 11.76
C TYR A 36 -0.36 16.87 11.70
N ILE A 37 0.08 15.90 12.50
CA ILE A 37 -0.42 14.52 12.43
C ILE A 37 -1.19 14.18 13.69
N PHE A 38 -2.39 13.64 13.53
CA PHE A 38 -3.23 13.08 14.58
C PHE A 38 -3.26 11.57 14.39
N ALA A 39 -2.74 10.83 15.37
CA ALA A 39 -2.46 9.40 15.23
C ALA A 39 -2.64 8.61 16.54
N PRO A 40 -2.86 7.28 16.47
CA PRO A 40 -2.82 6.44 17.67
C PRO A 40 -1.38 6.30 18.17
N GLY A 41 -1.17 6.40 19.48
CA GLY A 41 0.16 6.24 20.07
C GLY A 41 0.15 6.32 21.59
N ASN A 42 1.28 6.69 22.17
CA ASN A 42 1.38 7.00 23.58
C ASN A 42 0.99 8.47 23.79
N GLU A 43 -0.13 8.73 24.49
CA GLU A 43 -0.63 10.09 24.72
C GLU A 43 0.33 10.99 25.51
N ASN A 44 1.29 10.40 26.24
CA ASN A 44 2.31 11.12 26.99
C ASN A 44 3.52 11.53 26.13
N GLU A 45 3.65 10.99 24.93
CA GLU A 45 4.71 11.36 24.00
C GLU A 45 4.44 12.77 23.48
N ARG A 46 5.43 13.64 23.68
CA ARG A 46 5.35 15.04 23.26
C ARG A 46 6.13 15.21 21.98
N ASP A 47 5.39 15.52 20.93
CA ASP A 47 5.91 15.95 19.65
C ASP A 47 5.28 17.31 19.31
N ARG A 48 6.01 18.17 18.58
CA ARG A 48 5.51 19.50 18.20
C ARG A 48 4.45 19.44 17.11
N GLU A 49 4.55 18.44 16.25
CA GLU A 49 3.73 18.29 15.04
C GLU A 49 2.83 17.05 15.12
N ILE A 50 3.12 16.11 16.02
CA ILE A 50 2.35 14.86 16.17
C ILE A 50 1.56 14.85 17.49
N PHE A 51 0.26 14.63 17.36
CA PHE A 51 -0.71 14.57 18.46
C PHE A 51 -1.21 13.14 18.64
N TYR A 52 -0.64 12.46 19.65
CA TYR A 52 -0.97 11.07 19.94
C TYR A 52 -2.23 10.89 20.79
N TYR A 53 -3.02 9.88 20.42
CA TYR A 53 -4.20 9.40 21.15
C TYR A 53 -3.92 8.04 21.77
N ALA A 54 -4.28 7.88 23.05
CA ALA A 54 -4.14 6.62 23.76
C ALA A 54 -4.84 5.48 23.00
N SER A 55 -4.11 4.40 22.74
CA SER A 55 -4.57 3.28 21.92
C SER A 55 -4.06 1.94 22.47
N LYS A 56 -4.74 0.84 22.15
CA LYS A 56 -4.33 -0.52 22.53
C LYS A 56 -4.07 -1.39 21.29
N PRO A 57 -3.10 -2.33 21.33
CA PRO A 57 -2.90 -3.30 20.26
C PRO A 57 -4.19 -4.08 19.97
N PHE A 58 -4.49 -4.30 18.69
CA PHE A 58 -5.61 -5.13 18.27
C PHE A 58 -5.23 -6.60 18.40
N SER A 59 -6.00 -7.39 19.16
CA SER A 59 -5.63 -8.76 19.51
C SER A 59 -5.37 -9.69 18.32
N LYS A 60 -6.07 -9.49 17.20
CA LYS A 60 -5.88 -10.29 15.97
C LYS A 60 -4.73 -9.80 15.10
N TYR A 61 -4.35 -8.54 15.24
CA TYR A 61 -3.23 -7.94 14.52
C TYR A 61 -2.50 -6.98 15.47
N PRO A 62 -1.56 -7.48 16.28
CA PRO A 62 -0.92 -6.68 17.32
C PRO A 62 -0.26 -5.39 16.83
N ASN A 63 0.16 -5.36 15.55
CA ASN A 63 0.69 -4.16 14.91
C ASN A 63 -0.39 -3.07 14.75
N TYR A 64 -1.65 -3.42 14.48
CA TYR A 64 -2.70 -2.41 14.41
C TYR A 64 -3.12 -1.98 15.80
N ARG A 65 -3.35 -0.68 15.97
CA ARG A 65 -3.76 -0.09 17.24
C ARG A 65 -5.18 0.44 17.12
N ILE A 66 -5.97 0.26 18.17
CA ILE A 66 -7.34 0.78 18.24
C ILE A 66 -7.42 1.79 19.36
N THR A 67 -7.90 2.98 19.01
CA THR A 67 -8.18 4.06 19.94
C THR A 67 -9.58 3.89 20.54
N PRO A 68 -9.82 4.18 21.84
CA PRO A 68 -11.16 4.15 22.40
C PRO A 68 -12.11 5.17 21.75
N LEU A 69 -13.38 4.79 21.53
CA LEU A 69 -14.41 5.67 20.93
C LEU A 69 -14.63 6.98 21.70
N ARG A 70 -14.40 7.00 23.03
CA ARG A 70 -14.52 8.22 23.85
C ARG A 70 -13.64 9.38 23.37
N THR A 71 -12.57 9.09 22.61
CA THR A 71 -11.67 10.13 22.07
C THR A 71 -12.35 11.05 21.06
N ILE A 72 -13.36 10.55 20.31
CA ILE A 72 -14.09 11.30 19.28
C ILE A 72 -14.75 12.56 19.86
N PHE A 73 -15.28 12.47 21.08
CA PHE A 73 -15.98 13.58 21.75
C PHE A 73 -15.04 14.47 22.56
N SER A 74 -13.73 14.23 22.51
CA SER A 74 -12.75 15.00 23.27
C SER A 74 -12.75 16.47 22.85
N ALA A 75 -12.72 17.37 23.84
CA ALA A 75 -12.46 18.79 23.59
C ALA A 75 -11.03 19.03 23.06
N ARG A 76 -10.10 18.09 23.28
CA ARG A 76 -8.69 18.19 22.90
C ARG A 76 -8.52 18.42 21.40
N THR A 77 -9.10 17.55 20.55
CA THR A 77 -9.00 17.66 19.09
C THR A 77 -9.50 19.02 18.61
N ARG A 78 -10.64 19.48 19.13
CA ARG A 78 -11.22 20.78 18.76
C ARG A 78 -10.36 21.96 19.20
N LYS A 79 -9.74 21.87 20.38
CA LYS A 79 -8.82 22.90 20.89
C LYS A 79 -7.58 22.99 20.01
N LEU A 80 -6.94 21.85 19.72
CA LEU A 80 -5.75 21.78 18.88
C LEU A 80 -6.03 22.30 17.47
N ILE A 81 -7.11 21.86 16.82
CA ILE A 81 -7.47 22.36 15.48
C ILE A 81 -7.77 23.86 15.48
N LYS A 82 -8.37 24.40 16.55
CA LYS A 82 -8.58 25.86 16.68
C LYS A 82 -7.24 26.61 16.82
N GLU A 83 -6.30 26.06 17.58
CA GLU A 83 -4.98 26.66 17.80
C GLU A 83 -4.12 26.62 16.53
N ILE A 84 -4.12 25.48 15.83
CA ILE A 84 -3.41 25.29 14.56
C ILE A 84 -4.06 26.12 13.44
N SER A 85 -5.39 26.20 13.41
CA SER A 85 -6.17 26.82 12.33
C SER A 85 -5.74 26.34 10.92
N PRO A 86 -5.81 25.01 10.64
CA PRO A 86 -5.34 24.46 9.38
C PRO A 86 -6.19 24.94 8.19
N ASP A 87 -5.53 25.13 7.05
CA ASP A 87 -6.16 25.45 5.76
C ASP A 87 -6.99 24.27 5.25
N VAL A 88 -6.48 23.05 5.49
CA VAL A 88 -7.11 21.78 5.08
C VAL A 88 -6.95 20.70 6.14
N ILE A 89 -8.00 19.91 6.34
CA ILE A 89 -7.93 18.64 7.08
C ILE A 89 -7.91 17.49 6.07
N HIS A 90 -6.95 16.59 6.17
CA HIS A 90 -6.83 15.42 5.31
C HIS A 90 -6.84 14.13 6.15
N SER A 91 -7.86 13.29 5.96
CA SER A 91 -7.94 11.99 6.61
C SER A 91 -7.46 10.85 5.70
N HIS A 92 -6.74 9.89 6.27
CA HIS A 92 -6.17 8.73 5.58
C HIS A 92 -6.80 7.40 6.00
N SER A 93 -7.82 7.44 6.86
CA SER A 93 -8.56 6.26 7.30
C SER A 93 -9.91 6.69 7.86
N PRO A 94 -11.02 6.01 7.52
CA PRO A 94 -12.34 6.37 8.03
C PRO A 94 -12.60 5.69 9.40
N GLY A 95 -11.57 5.48 10.20
CA GLY A 95 -11.65 4.87 11.52
C GLY A 95 -11.94 5.88 12.62
N ILE A 96 -11.45 5.62 13.82
CA ILE A 96 -11.75 6.44 15.01
C ILE A 96 -11.01 7.77 14.94
N ILE A 97 -9.76 7.75 14.51
CA ILE A 97 -8.99 8.98 14.30
C ILE A 97 -9.52 9.74 13.08
N GLY A 98 -9.88 9.05 11.99
CA GLY A 98 -10.58 9.69 10.87
C GLY A 98 -11.88 10.38 11.25
N LEU A 99 -12.66 9.80 12.16
CA LEU A 99 -13.89 10.41 12.67
C LEU A 99 -13.61 11.64 13.54
N ASN A 100 -12.47 11.69 14.23
CA ASN A 100 -12.02 12.88 14.95
C ASN A 100 -11.79 14.10 14.03
N ALA A 101 -11.62 13.89 12.72
CA ALA A 101 -11.50 14.96 11.72
C ALA A 101 -12.86 15.63 11.38
N VAL A 102 -13.96 14.87 11.43
CA VAL A 102 -15.27 15.31 10.93
C VAL A 102 -15.87 16.45 11.75
N ILE A 103 -15.83 16.32 13.08
CA ILE A 103 -16.39 17.31 14.00
C ILE A 103 -15.69 18.69 13.88
N PRO A 104 -14.36 18.79 13.97
CA PRO A 104 -13.68 20.08 13.82
C PRO A 104 -13.80 20.65 12.40
N SER A 105 -13.77 19.82 11.35
CA SER A 105 -14.03 20.27 9.97
C SER A 105 -15.38 20.98 9.88
N TYR A 106 -16.46 20.36 10.36
CA TYR A 106 -17.79 20.97 10.35
C TYR A 106 -17.88 22.23 11.22
N LYS A 107 -17.33 22.18 12.45
CA LYS A 107 -17.43 23.29 13.41
C LYS A 107 -16.68 24.55 12.95
N PHE A 108 -15.50 24.37 12.36
CA PHE A 108 -14.62 25.47 11.96
C PHE A 108 -14.67 25.78 10.46
N LYS A 109 -15.54 25.07 9.71
CA LYS A 109 -15.71 25.20 8.26
C LYS A 109 -14.40 25.01 7.50
N ILE A 110 -13.63 24.00 7.90
CA ILE A 110 -12.36 23.63 7.25
C ILE A 110 -12.65 22.47 6.29
N PRO A 111 -12.22 22.53 5.03
CA PRO A 111 -12.42 21.45 4.07
C PRO A 111 -11.83 20.14 4.59
N LEU A 112 -12.60 19.05 4.46
CA LEU A 112 -12.16 17.70 4.79
C LEU A 112 -11.90 16.92 3.52
N ILE A 113 -10.65 16.57 3.28
CA ILE A 113 -10.23 15.68 2.20
C ILE A 113 -9.99 14.30 2.78
N PHE A 114 -10.26 13.25 2.01
CA PHE A 114 -10.02 11.88 2.44
C PHE A 114 -9.35 11.03 1.35
N THR A 115 -8.23 10.38 1.65
CA THR A 115 -7.59 9.41 0.75
C THR A 115 -7.98 7.98 1.11
N TYR A 116 -8.51 7.22 0.13
CA TYR A 116 -8.88 5.82 0.28
C TYR A 116 -7.72 4.87 -0.05
N HIS A 117 -6.94 4.47 0.95
CA HIS A 117 -5.73 3.64 0.78
C HIS A 117 -6.00 2.14 0.62
N THR A 118 -7.00 1.63 1.34
CA THR A 118 -7.25 0.19 1.48
C THR A 118 -8.73 -0.07 1.26
N PHE A 119 -9.03 -1.12 0.51
CA PHE A 119 -10.39 -1.63 0.42
C PHE A 119 -10.83 -2.28 1.74
N LEU A 120 -11.65 -1.56 2.48
CA LEU A 120 -12.05 -1.96 3.84
C LEU A 120 -13.05 -3.14 3.85
N ASN A 121 -13.86 -3.26 2.79
CA ASN A 121 -14.85 -4.32 2.64
C ASN A 121 -14.21 -5.70 2.66
N ASP A 122 -13.12 -5.89 1.93
CA ASP A 122 -12.51 -7.21 1.85
C ASP A 122 -11.52 -7.46 2.99
N SER A 123 -11.32 -6.52 3.93
CA SER A 123 -10.64 -6.77 5.20
C SER A 123 -11.58 -7.35 6.28
N ILE A 124 -12.90 -7.40 6.02
CA ILE A 124 -13.92 -7.83 6.98
C ILE A 124 -13.74 -9.28 7.42
N TYR A 125 -13.28 -10.16 6.52
CA TYR A 125 -13.05 -11.57 6.84
C TYR A 125 -11.94 -11.77 7.90
N LEU A 126 -11.05 -10.79 8.07
CA LEU A 126 -10.01 -10.80 9.10
C LEU A 126 -10.62 -10.62 10.50
N ILE A 127 -11.75 -9.91 10.59
CA ILE A 127 -12.40 -9.54 11.86
C ILE A 127 -13.56 -10.48 12.17
N PHE A 128 -14.40 -10.81 11.18
CA PHE A 128 -15.62 -11.58 11.39
C PHE A 128 -15.52 -12.97 10.76
N LYS A 129 -15.84 -14.01 11.55
CA LYS A 129 -15.96 -15.39 11.06
C LYS A 129 -17.39 -15.67 10.61
N GLY A 130 -17.55 -16.37 9.49
CA GLY A 130 -18.84 -16.83 8.96
C GLY A 130 -19.45 -15.88 7.92
N LYS A 131 -19.88 -16.47 6.79
CA LYS A 131 -20.33 -15.73 5.60
C LYS A 131 -21.49 -14.76 5.86
N ARG A 132 -22.46 -15.15 6.70
CA ARG A 132 -23.61 -14.29 7.03
C ARG A 132 -23.20 -13.04 7.80
N ILE A 133 -22.30 -13.18 8.79
CA ILE A 133 -21.82 -12.05 9.60
C ILE A 133 -20.96 -11.12 8.74
N GLN A 134 -20.12 -11.67 7.87
CA GLN A 134 -19.32 -10.91 6.91
C GLN A 134 -20.21 -10.06 5.99
N HIS A 135 -21.27 -10.64 5.43
CA HIS A 135 -22.20 -9.90 4.55
C HIS A 135 -22.94 -8.75 5.26
N VAL A 136 -23.37 -8.96 6.50
CA VAL A 136 -23.98 -7.90 7.32
C VAL A 136 -22.97 -6.81 7.63
N ALA A 137 -21.75 -7.19 8.03
CA ALA A 137 -20.67 -6.24 8.31
C ALA A 137 -20.28 -5.42 7.06
N GLU A 138 -20.26 -6.05 5.88
CA GLU A 138 -20.00 -5.38 4.60
C GLU A 138 -21.07 -4.32 4.33
N THR A 139 -22.35 -4.70 4.49
CA THR A 139 -23.47 -3.77 4.29
C THR A 139 -23.38 -2.57 5.24
N LEU A 140 -23.11 -2.81 6.52
CA LEU A 140 -22.95 -1.75 7.52
C LEU A 140 -21.72 -0.86 7.22
N LEU A 141 -20.63 -1.45 6.74
CA LEU A 141 -19.46 -0.72 6.32
C LEU A 141 -19.76 0.20 5.12
N TYR A 142 -20.53 -0.27 4.13
CA TYR A 142 -20.94 0.60 3.01
C TYR A 142 -21.79 1.79 3.48
N VAL A 143 -22.73 1.55 4.40
CA VAL A 143 -23.53 2.64 5.01
C VAL A 143 -22.61 3.64 5.73
N TRP A 144 -21.65 3.15 6.51
CA TRP A 144 -20.64 3.96 7.20
C TRP A 144 -19.79 4.78 6.23
N LEU A 145 -19.23 4.14 5.19
CA LEU A 145 -18.38 4.80 4.20
C LEU A 145 -19.16 5.86 3.42
N ARG A 146 -20.40 5.56 3.00
CA ARG A 146 -21.25 6.55 2.33
C ARG A 146 -21.53 7.75 3.22
N TRP A 147 -21.81 7.52 4.51
CA TRP A 147 -21.99 8.60 5.48
C TRP A 147 -20.72 9.44 5.62
N TYR A 148 -19.55 8.80 5.73
CA TYR A 148 -18.25 9.47 5.91
C TYR A 148 -17.86 10.28 4.66
N PHE A 149 -17.98 9.69 3.46
CA PHE A 149 -17.63 10.35 2.20
C PHE A 149 -18.48 11.60 1.96
N ARG A 150 -19.76 11.59 2.35
CA ARG A 150 -20.64 12.77 2.28
C ARG A 150 -20.22 13.93 3.21
N ARG A 151 -19.24 13.73 4.10
CA ARG A 151 -18.66 14.79 4.94
C ARG A 151 -17.35 15.34 4.37
N CYS A 152 -16.82 14.71 3.34
CA CYS A 152 -15.60 15.14 2.69
C CYS A 152 -15.92 16.09 1.54
N SER A 153 -15.12 17.13 1.37
CA SER A 153 -15.14 18.01 0.21
C SER A 153 -14.65 17.27 -1.04
N CYS A 154 -13.71 16.33 -0.86
CA CYS A 154 -13.13 15.52 -1.94
C CYS A 154 -12.65 14.17 -1.41
N ILE A 155 -12.78 13.14 -2.24
CA ILE A 155 -12.17 11.83 -2.03
C ILE A 155 -10.99 11.67 -2.99
N ILE A 156 -9.82 11.31 -2.47
CA ILE A 156 -8.65 10.96 -3.26
C ILE A 156 -8.55 9.44 -3.34
N THR A 157 -8.32 8.91 -4.55
CA THR A 157 -8.08 7.48 -4.76
C THR A 157 -6.74 7.24 -5.45
N PRO A 158 -6.07 6.10 -5.16
CA PRO A 158 -4.77 5.80 -5.73
C PRO A 158 -4.83 5.32 -7.20
N SER A 159 -6.02 4.94 -7.68
CA SER A 159 -6.24 4.46 -9.06
C SER A 159 -7.65 4.77 -9.56
N ASN A 160 -7.84 4.67 -10.87
CA ASN A 160 -9.15 4.87 -11.50
C ASN A 160 -10.11 3.72 -11.19
N TYR A 161 -9.59 2.51 -11.00
CA TYR A 161 -10.34 1.33 -10.59
C TYR A 161 -11.01 1.61 -9.24
N VAL A 162 -10.25 2.09 -8.25
CA VAL A 162 -10.80 2.46 -6.94
C VAL A 162 -11.81 3.61 -7.08
N ALA A 163 -11.53 4.62 -7.90
CA ALA A 163 -12.48 5.70 -8.16
C ALA A 163 -13.80 5.16 -8.72
N ASN A 164 -13.74 4.25 -9.69
CA ASN A 164 -14.92 3.64 -10.31
C ASN A 164 -15.69 2.74 -9.33
N GLU A 165 -15.01 2.03 -8.42
CA GLU A 165 -15.68 1.29 -7.35
C GLU A 165 -16.43 2.21 -6.38
N ILE A 166 -15.80 3.33 -5.98
CA ILE A 166 -16.44 4.32 -5.09
C ILE A 166 -17.62 5.00 -5.79
N LYS A 167 -17.52 5.33 -7.08
CA LYS A 167 -18.60 5.95 -7.89
C LYS A 167 -19.89 5.14 -7.92
N LYS A 168 -19.84 3.83 -7.65
CA LYS A 168 -21.05 2.98 -7.58
C LYS A 168 -21.97 3.35 -6.41
N PHE A 169 -21.46 3.99 -5.36
CA PHE A 169 -22.23 4.31 -4.15
C PHE A 169 -22.00 5.72 -3.58
N PHE A 170 -21.14 6.51 -4.22
CA PHE A 170 -20.86 7.91 -3.88
C PHE A 170 -20.79 8.77 -5.14
N ASP A 171 -21.46 9.93 -5.10
CA ASP A 171 -21.69 10.84 -6.21
C ASP A 171 -20.95 12.18 -6.08
N GLY A 172 -20.15 12.37 -5.02
CA GLY A 172 -19.36 13.57 -4.82
C GLY A 172 -18.04 13.58 -5.59
N ASP A 173 -17.20 14.58 -5.30
CA ASP A 173 -15.94 14.77 -6.02
C ASP A 173 -14.90 13.70 -5.67
N ILE A 174 -14.30 13.14 -6.72
CA ILE A 174 -13.30 12.07 -6.63
C ILE A 174 -12.13 12.42 -7.55
N LYS A 175 -10.94 12.57 -6.96
CA LYS A 175 -9.70 12.87 -7.67
C LYS A 175 -8.76 11.66 -7.57
N VAL A 176 -8.05 11.35 -8.64
CA VAL A 176 -7.11 10.23 -8.67
C VAL A 176 -5.69 10.75 -8.46
N ILE A 177 -5.11 10.47 -7.29
CA ILE A 177 -3.70 10.71 -6.98
C ILE A 177 -3.09 9.40 -6.50
N PRO A 178 -2.31 8.72 -7.35
CA PRO A 178 -1.50 7.58 -6.95
C PRO A 178 -0.52 7.94 -5.81
N ASN A 179 -0.16 6.95 -5.01
CA ASN A 179 0.97 7.03 -4.10
C ASN A 179 2.26 7.32 -4.88
N GLY A 180 3.07 8.21 -4.33
CA GLY A 180 4.39 8.53 -4.86
C GLY A 180 5.44 7.50 -4.50
N ILE A 181 6.48 7.40 -5.31
CA ILE A 181 7.63 6.53 -5.10
C ILE A 181 8.95 7.33 -5.11
N GLU A 182 9.87 7.00 -4.20
CA GLU A 182 11.24 7.55 -4.18
C GLU A 182 12.13 6.77 -5.15
N ILE A 183 12.01 7.05 -6.44
CA ILE A 183 12.65 6.29 -7.54
C ILE A 183 14.17 6.16 -7.34
N ALA A 184 14.83 7.28 -7.02
CA ALA A 184 16.28 7.33 -6.86
C ALA A 184 16.80 6.46 -5.70
N PHE A 185 15.95 6.11 -4.73
CA PHE A 185 16.32 5.21 -3.64
C PHE A 185 16.49 3.77 -4.16
N PHE A 186 15.50 3.25 -4.88
CA PHE A 186 15.52 1.89 -5.43
C PHE A 186 16.49 1.73 -6.62
N GLU A 187 16.82 2.82 -7.32
CA GLU A 187 17.87 2.81 -8.34
C GLU A 187 19.27 2.56 -7.76
N LYS A 188 19.51 2.91 -6.49
CA LYS A 188 20.83 2.88 -5.83
C LYS A 188 21.12 1.61 -5.04
N GLY A 189 20.21 0.63 -5.01
CA GLY A 189 20.44 -0.65 -4.32
C GLY A 189 21.71 -1.36 -4.81
N ASN A 190 22.39 -2.05 -3.91
CA ASN A 190 23.56 -2.89 -4.17
C ASN A 190 23.20 -4.38 -4.04
N GLY A 191 22.77 -4.97 -5.15
CA GLY A 191 22.39 -6.38 -5.20
C GLY A 191 23.54 -7.40 -5.16
N GLU A 192 24.82 -6.98 -5.11
CA GLU A 192 25.98 -7.87 -5.31
C GLU A 192 26.05 -9.01 -4.29
N LYS A 193 25.79 -8.70 -3.00
CA LYS A 193 25.84 -9.69 -1.92
C LYS A 193 24.82 -10.80 -2.13
N ILE A 194 23.58 -10.43 -2.48
CA ILE A 194 22.49 -11.37 -2.72
C ILE A 194 22.75 -12.15 -4.01
N ARG A 195 23.22 -11.47 -5.06
CA ARG A 195 23.55 -12.10 -6.34
C ARG A 195 24.66 -13.14 -6.22
N ARG A 196 25.71 -12.86 -5.43
CA ARG A 196 26.79 -13.82 -5.12
C ARG A 196 26.27 -15.04 -4.35
N LYS A 197 25.33 -14.85 -3.43
CA LYS A 197 24.73 -15.94 -2.65
C LYS A 197 23.96 -16.94 -3.53
N TYR A 198 23.38 -16.47 -4.63
CA TYR A 198 22.57 -17.27 -5.57
C TYR A 198 23.18 -17.25 -6.97
N GLU A 199 24.51 -17.33 -7.05
CA GLU A 199 25.25 -17.32 -8.31
C GLU A 199 24.77 -18.45 -9.25
N GLY A 200 24.65 -18.14 -10.54
CA GLY A 200 24.14 -19.06 -11.56
C GLY A 200 22.62 -19.27 -11.56
N LYS A 201 21.89 -18.85 -10.51
CA LYS A 201 20.45 -19.04 -10.38
C LYS A 201 19.64 -17.83 -10.82
N LYS A 202 18.45 -18.07 -11.36
CA LYS A 202 17.43 -17.05 -11.55
C LYS A 202 16.75 -16.72 -10.22
N ILE A 203 16.76 -15.44 -9.83
CA ILE A 203 16.12 -14.97 -8.61
C ILE A 203 14.75 -14.40 -8.96
N ILE A 204 13.70 -15.09 -8.50
CA ILE A 204 12.30 -14.70 -8.68
C ILE A 204 11.82 -14.08 -7.36
N LEU A 205 11.60 -12.77 -7.36
CA LEU A 205 11.36 -11.99 -6.15
C LEU A 205 9.87 -11.68 -5.96
N HIS A 206 9.35 -11.97 -4.77
CA HIS A 206 8.07 -11.43 -4.29
C HIS A 206 8.30 -10.56 -3.06
N VAL A 207 7.66 -9.40 -3.02
CA VAL A 207 7.73 -8.47 -1.88
C VAL A 207 6.31 -8.13 -1.44
N GLY A 208 6.05 -8.27 -0.15
CA GLY A 208 4.83 -7.78 0.46
C GLY A 208 4.39 -8.58 1.69
N ARG A 209 3.31 -8.12 2.31
CA ARG A 209 2.70 -8.80 3.45
C ARG A 209 2.21 -10.19 3.04
N ILE A 210 2.55 -11.24 3.77
CA ILE A 210 2.12 -12.61 3.47
C ILE A 210 0.67 -12.83 3.96
N VAL A 211 -0.27 -12.46 3.09
CA VAL A 211 -1.72 -12.61 3.27
C VAL A 211 -2.34 -13.28 2.05
N ARG A 212 -3.56 -13.80 2.18
CA ARG A 212 -4.22 -14.62 1.15
C ARG A 212 -4.38 -13.89 -0.17
N GLU A 213 -4.61 -12.59 -0.11
CA GLU A 213 -4.88 -11.75 -1.26
C GLU A 213 -3.61 -11.42 -2.08
N LYS A 214 -2.42 -11.69 -1.52
CA LYS A 214 -1.17 -11.70 -2.31
C LYS A 214 -1.04 -12.93 -3.19
N ASN A 215 -1.85 -13.97 -2.96
CA ASN A 215 -1.98 -15.14 -3.82
C ASN A 215 -0.63 -15.81 -4.13
N ILE A 216 0.24 -15.93 -3.12
CA ILE A 216 1.53 -16.63 -3.24
C ILE A 216 1.33 -18.10 -3.67
N ASP A 217 0.14 -18.67 -3.42
CA ASP A 217 -0.27 -19.98 -3.93
C ASP A 217 -0.11 -20.11 -5.46
N LEU A 218 -0.39 -19.06 -6.23
CA LEU A 218 -0.19 -19.06 -7.69
C LEU A 218 1.30 -19.20 -8.06
N LEU A 219 2.17 -18.54 -7.29
CA LEU A 219 3.62 -18.65 -7.47
C LEU A 219 4.12 -20.06 -7.12
N ILE A 220 3.62 -20.66 -6.03
CA ILE A 220 3.98 -22.04 -5.63
C ILE A 220 3.57 -23.03 -6.73
N LYS A 221 2.36 -22.89 -7.28
CA LYS A 221 1.85 -23.77 -8.34
C LYS A 221 2.59 -23.61 -9.68
N SER A 222 3.08 -22.41 -9.98
CA SER A 222 3.83 -22.14 -11.22
C SER A 222 5.32 -22.49 -11.11
N ALA A 223 5.88 -22.51 -9.89
CA ALA A 223 7.30 -22.79 -9.65
C ALA A 223 7.83 -24.08 -10.30
N PRO A 224 7.13 -25.24 -10.28
CA PRO A 224 7.60 -26.44 -10.96
C PRO A 224 7.79 -26.27 -12.47
N LEU A 225 6.99 -25.43 -13.13
CA LEU A 225 7.15 -25.14 -14.55
C LEU A 225 8.40 -24.29 -14.79
N VAL A 226 8.68 -23.34 -13.89
CA VAL A 226 9.89 -22.51 -13.97
C VAL A 226 11.16 -23.33 -13.74
N LEU A 227 11.14 -24.20 -12.72
CA LEU A 227 12.28 -25.06 -12.37
C LEU A 227 12.62 -26.09 -13.45
N LYS A 228 11.67 -26.43 -14.34
CA LYS A 228 11.95 -27.27 -15.52
C LYS A 228 12.81 -26.56 -16.57
N LYS A 229 12.77 -25.23 -16.64
CA LYS A 229 13.47 -24.42 -17.66
C LYS A 229 14.70 -23.71 -17.10
N TYR A 230 14.69 -23.35 -15.82
CA TYR A 230 15.73 -22.54 -15.19
C TYR A 230 16.11 -23.10 -13.81
N ASP A 231 17.41 -23.11 -13.47
CA ASP A 231 17.82 -23.21 -12.06
C ASP A 231 17.46 -21.88 -11.38
N ALA A 232 16.50 -21.92 -10.45
CA ALA A 232 15.89 -20.73 -9.90
C ALA A 232 15.68 -20.83 -8.38
N VAL A 233 15.61 -19.67 -7.74
CA VAL A 233 15.19 -19.51 -6.34
C VAL A 233 14.07 -18.48 -6.27
N PHE A 234 13.10 -18.75 -5.41
CA PHE A 234 11.95 -17.90 -5.16
C PHE A 234 12.16 -17.21 -3.81
N ILE A 235 12.46 -15.91 -3.83
CA ILE A 235 12.69 -15.13 -2.62
C ILE A 235 11.41 -14.40 -2.25
N ILE A 236 10.89 -14.67 -1.04
CA ILE A 236 9.69 -14.07 -0.49
C ILE A 236 10.10 -13.13 0.64
N VAL A 237 10.02 -11.82 0.37
CA VAL A 237 10.33 -10.76 1.32
C VAL A 237 9.05 -10.24 1.96
N GLY A 238 9.01 -10.30 3.29
CA GLY A 238 7.88 -9.83 4.08
C GLY A 238 7.39 -10.85 5.11
N GLU A 239 6.36 -10.44 5.85
CA GLU A 239 5.77 -11.20 6.94
C GLU A 239 4.25 -11.14 6.87
N GLY A 240 3.57 -12.08 7.52
CA GLY A 240 2.12 -12.00 7.62
C GLY A 240 1.45 -13.23 8.19
N PRO A 241 0.14 -13.12 8.50
CA PRO A 241 -0.62 -14.18 9.15
C PRO A 241 -0.70 -15.46 8.31
N ALA A 242 -0.53 -15.40 6.99
CA ALA A 242 -0.54 -16.57 6.12
C ALA A 242 0.84 -17.23 5.98
N ARG A 243 1.92 -16.70 6.59
CA ARG A 243 3.28 -17.21 6.39
C ARG A 243 3.39 -18.71 6.66
N ARG A 244 2.89 -19.17 7.81
CA ARG A 244 2.96 -20.60 8.18
C ARG A 244 2.22 -21.49 7.18
N GLU A 245 1.02 -21.08 6.75
CA GLU A 245 0.21 -21.80 5.76
C GLU A 245 0.96 -21.92 4.42
N ILE A 246 1.64 -20.85 4.00
CA ILE A 246 2.40 -20.80 2.74
C ILE A 246 3.68 -21.65 2.83
N GLU A 247 4.42 -21.60 3.94
CA GLU A 247 5.60 -22.46 4.16
C GLU A 247 5.24 -23.96 4.19
N GLU A 248 4.10 -24.32 4.81
CA GLU A 248 3.56 -25.68 4.80
C GLU A 248 3.24 -26.14 3.36
N LYS A 249 2.55 -25.33 2.56
CA LYS A 249 2.25 -25.63 1.15
C LYS A 249 3.50 -25.80 0.28
N VAL A 250 4.52 -24.96 0.48
CA VAL A 250 5.81 -25.10 -0.19
C VAL A 250 6.45 -26.45 0.14
N LYS A 251 6.42 -26.85 1.41
CA LYS A 251 6.96 -28.14 1.86
C LYS A 251 6.19 -29.31 1.27
N GLU A 252 4.86 -29.27 1.32
CA GLU A 252 3.98 -30.30 0.75
C GLU A 252 4.15 -30.45 -0.77
N SER A 253 4.49 -29.35 -1.45
CA SER A 253 4.78 -29.34 -2.89
C SER A 253 6.20 -29.82 -3.24
N GLY A 254 7.03 -30.18 -2.25
CA GLY A 254 8.41 -30.60 -2.45
C GLY A 254 9.35 -29.46 -2.88
N LEU A 255 8.97 -28.19 -2.63
CA LEU A 255 9.67 -27.00 -3.12
C LEU A 255 10.50 -26.27 -2.03
N LYS A 256 10.66 -26.89 -0.86
CA LYS A 256 11.28 -26.27 0.32
C LYS A 256 12.65 -25.66 0.03
N ASP A 257 13.48 -26.33 -0.76
CA ASP A 257 14.86 -25.90 -1.02
C ASP A 257 14.95 -24.76 -2.07
N TYR A 258 13.84 -24.44 -2.73
CA TYR A 258 13.76 -23.40 -3.75
C TYR A 258 13.14 -22.09 -3.23
N PHE A 259 12.37 -22.13 -2.15
CA PHE A 259 11.69 -20.96 -1.59
C PHE A 259 12.41 -20.43 -0.35
N ILE A 260 12.80 -19.16 -0.38
CA ILE A 260 13.52 -18.48 0.69
C ILE A 260 12.62 -17.40 1.29
N PHE A 261 12.20 -17.59 2.53
CA PHE A 261 11.39 -16.62 3.26
C PHE A 261 12.26 -15.77 4.18
N THR A 262 12.53 -14.53 3.79
CA THR A 262 13.49 -13.66 4.49
C THR A 262 12.91 -13.04 5.76
N GLY A 263 11.58 -12.96 5.86
CA GLY A 263 10.91 -12.12 6.85
C GLY A 263 10.98 -10.64 6.48
N PHE A 264 10.80 -9.78 7.47
CA PHE A 264 10.93 -8.33 7.29
C PHE A 264 12.41 -7.94 7.11
N VAL A 265 12.69 -7.07 6.15
CA VAL A 265 14.04 -6.56 5.83
C VAL A 265 14.02 -5.03 5.88
N SER A 266 15.18 -4.39 6.05
CA SER A 266 15.25 -2.92 6.01
C SER A 266 14.93 -2.37 4.61
N ASP A 267 14.65 -1.08 4.50
CA ASP A 267 14.37 -0.46 3.19
C ASP A 267 15.62 -0.51 2.29
N GLU A 268 16.82 -0.40 2.88
CA GLU A 268 18.09 -0.53 2.18
C GLU A 268 18.29 -1.96 1.67
N GLU A 269 18.09 -2.97 2.52
CA GLU A 269 18.15 -4.37 2.09
C GLU A 269 17.10 -4.67 1.02
N LEU A 270 15.91 -4.06 1.11
CA LEU A 270 14.85 -4.22 0.11
C LEU A 270 15.28 -3.68 -1.27
N ALA A 271 15.95 -2.52 -1.32
CA ALA A 271 16.53 -2.02 -2.55
C ALA A 271 17.57 -2.98 -3.14
N ASP A 272 18.39 -3.60 -2.30
CA ASP A 272 19.35 -4.64 -2.71
C ASP A 272 18.65 -5.87 -3.28
N TYR A 273 17.54 -6.33 -2.67
CA TYR A 273 16.74 -7.44 -3.21
C TYR A 273 16.21 -7.13 -4.61
N TYR A 274 15.59 -5.95 -4.81
CA TYR A 274 15.11 -5.54 -6.12
C TYR A 274 16.23 -5.48 -7.16
N LYS A 275 17.39 -4.93 -6.79
CA LYS A 275 18.55 -4.86 -7.69
C LYS A 275 19.21 -6.20 -7.95
N SER A 276 19.11 -7.12 -7.01
CA SER A 276 19.68 -8.44 -7.16
C SER A 276 18.84 -9.33 -8.06
N ALA A 277 17.50 -9.18 -8.09
CA ALA A 277 16.58 -10.15 -8.71
C ALA A 277 16.60 -10.15 -10.25
N ASP A 278 16.09 -11.21 -10.86
CA ASP A 278 15.91 -11.30 -12.33
C ASP A 278 14.48 -10.91 -12.76
N VAL A 279 13.47 -11.27 -11.95
CA VAL A 279 12.06 -10.90 -12.19
C VAL A 279 11.37 -10.66 -10.85
N PHE A 280 10.54 -9.61 -10.79
CA PHE A 280 9.58 -9.39 -9.71
C PHE A 280 8.24 -10.02 -10.07
N VAL A 281 7.68 -10.81 -9.15
CA VAL A 281 6.38 -11.46 -9.30
C VAL A 281 5.37 -10.91 -8.31
N PHE A 282 4.22 -10.52 -8.84
CA PHE A 282 3.15 -9.85 -8.13
C PHE A 282 1.80 -10.52 -8.39
N PRO A 283 1.60 -11.76 -7.90
CA PRO A 283 0.41 -12.57 -8.19
C PRO A 283 -0.88 -12.07 -7.48
N SER A 284 -0.82 -10.92 -6.82
CA SER A 284 -1.91 -10.42 -5.97
C SER A 284 -3.21 -10.27 -6.74
N THR A 285 -4.31 -10.69 -6.12
CA THR A 285 -5.66 -10.52 -6.65
C THR A 285 -6.29 -9.20 -6.20
N TYR A 286 -5.53 -8.38 -5.47
CA TYR A 286 -6.11 -7.46 -4.52
C TYR A 286 -5.25 -6.23 -4.25
N GLU A 287 -5.30 -5.28 -5.17
CA GLU A 287 -4.49 -4.07 -5.07
C GLU A 287 -5.29 -2.83 -5.40
N THR A 288 -5.09 -1.79 -4.58
CA THR A 288 -5.53 -0.43 -4.88
C THR A 288 -4.52 0.29 -5.80
N GLN A 289 -3.24 -0.08 -5.71
CA GLN A 289 -2.15 0.39 -6.59
C GLN A 289 -0.88 -0.47 -6.61
N GLY A 290 -0.53 -1.23 -5.55
CA GLY A 290 0.68 -2.07 -5.57
C GLY A 290 2.02 -1.31 -5.63
N ILE A 291 2.35 -0.52 -4.60
CA ILE A 291 3.60 0.28 -4.51
C ILE A 291 4.86 -0.56 -4.76
N VAL A 292 4.90 -1.81 -4.31
CA VAL A 292 6.02 -2.74 -4.52
C VAL A 292 6.33 -3.01 -6.00
N ALA A 293 5.33 -2.92 -6.90
CA ALA A 293 5.60 -3.00 -8.33
C ALA A 293 6.31 -1.74 -8.85
N PHE A 294 6.04 -0.57 -8.27
CA PHE A 294 6.74 0.68 -8.58
C PHE A 294 8.17 0.69 -8.06
N GLU A 295 8.40 0.11 -6.88
CA GLU A 295 9.74 -0.12 -6.33
C GLU A 295 10.55 -1.03 -7.28
N ALA A 296 9.98 -2.17 -7.70
CA ALA A 296 10.61 -3.08 -8.67
C ALA A 296 10.92 -2.39 -10.01
N MET A 297 9.95 -1.68 -10.58
CA MET A 297 10.14 -0.92 -11.82
C MET A 297 11.23 0.14 -11.69
N SER A 298 11.32 0.82 -10.54
CA SER A 298 12.37 1.82 -10.27
C SER A 298 13.77 1.19 -10.28
N ALA A 299 13.88 -0.07 -9.86
CA ALA A 299 15.14 -0.83 -9.89
C ALA A 299 15.51 -1.38 -11.29
N GLU A 300 14.71 -1.14 -12.34
CA GLU A 300 14.79 -1.76 -13.68
C GLU A 300 14.47 -3.25 -13.70
N LEU A 301 13.76 -3.76 -12.69
CA LEU A 301 13.41 -5.17 -12.59
C LEU A 301 12.15 -5.46 -13.43
N PRO A 302 12.18 -6.43 -14.37
CA PRO A 302 10.99 -6.92 -15.05
C PRO A 302 9.89 -7.34 -14.06
N VAL A 303 8.65 -6.94 -14.33
CA VAL A 303 7.51 -7.22 -13.45
C VAL A 303 6.50 -8.14 -14.13
N VAL A 304 6.09 -9.19 -13.42
CA VAL A 304 4.96 -10.07 -13.80
C VAL A 304 3.86 -9.93 -12.74
N GLY A 305 2.70 -9.43 -13.14
CA GLY A 305 1.55 -9.24 -12.24
C GLY A 305 0.36 -10.13 -12.60
N ALA A 306 -0.52 -10.39 -11.64
CA ALA A 306 -1.84 -10.93 -11.96
C ALA A 306 -2.78 -9.84 -12.49
N LYS A 307 -3.58 -10.15 -13.51
CA LYS A 307 -4.56 -9.25 -14.13
C LYS A 307 -5.80 -9.08 -13.22
N ALA A 308 -5.61 -8.41 -12.08
CA ALA A 308 -6.65 -8.21 -11.07
C ALA A 308 -6.76 -6.75 -10.62
N LYS A 309 -7.98 -6.28 -10.43
CA LYS A 309 -8.31 -4.93 -9.90
C LYS A 309 -7.50 -3.80 -10.57
N ALA A 310 -6.76 -3.01 -9.79
CA ALA A 310 -5.99 -1.87 -10.28
C ALA A 310 -4.69 -2.27 -11.01
N ILE A 311 -4.24 -3.53 -10.92
CA ILE A 311 -2.96 -3.98 -11.47
C ILE A 311 -2.80 -3.65 -12.98
N PRO A 312 -3.82 -3.90 -13.82
CA PRO A 312 -3.75 -3.57 -15.25
C PRO A 312 -3.70 -2.06 -15.56
N GLU A 313 -3.91 -1.17 -14.58
CA GLU A 313 -3.71 0.27 -14.80
C GLU A 313 -2.23 0.63 -14.91
N PHE A 314 -1.39 -0.08 -14.17
CA PHE A 314 0.02 0.28 -14.01
C PHE A 314 1.00 -0.78 -14.52
N ILE A 315 0.58 -2.03 -14.69
CA ILE A 315 1.28 -3.03 -15.51
C ILE A 315 0.50 -3.17 -16.82
N LYS A 316 1.17 -2.94 -17.94
CA LYS A 316 0.67 -3.04 -19.31
C LYS A 316 1.37 -4.20 -19.98
N ASP A 317 0.63 -5.27 -20.23
CA ASP A 317 1.14 -6.54 -20.74
C ASP A 317 1.97 -6.35 -22.02
N GLY A 318 3.21 -6.83 -22.01
CA GLY A 318 4.20 -6.70 -23.10
C GLY A 318 4.83 -5.31 -23.23
N VAL A 319 4.30 -4.29 -22.56
CA VAL A 319 4.75 -2.88 -22.71
C VAL A 319 5.73 -2.50 -21.62
N ASN A 320 5.36 -2.64 -20.33
CA ASN A 320 6.22 -2.27 -19.19
C ASN A 320 6.29 -3.36 -18.11
N GLY A 321 5.70 -4.52 -18.41
CA GLY A 321 5.70 -5.73 -17.62
C GLY A 321 4.77 -6.75 -18.30
N TYR A 322 4.46 -7.83 -17.62
CA TYR A 322 3.57 -8.87 -18.11
C TYR A 322 2.41 -9.10 -17.15
N LEU A 323 1.26 -9.45 -17.71
CA LEU A 323 0.07 -9.82 -16.94
C LEU A 323 -0.36 -11.23 -17.29
N SER A 324 -0.78 -11.99 -16.29
CA SER A 324 -1.47 -13.27 -16.48
C SER A 324 -2.80 -13.31 -15.72
N SER A 325 -3.63 -14.30 -16.00
CA SER A 325 -4.76 -14.65 -15.15
C SER A 325 -4.29 -14.94 -13.71
N PRO A 326 -5.01 -14.47 -12.67
CA PRO A 326 -4.73 -14.79 -11.27
C PRO A 326 -4.99 -16.27 -10.90
N TYR A 327 -5.54 -17.06 -11.82
CA TYR A 327 -5.98 -18.43 -11.58
C TYR A 327 -5.36 -19.45 -12.53
N ASP A 328 -4.36 -19.04 -13.33
CA ASP A 328 -3.70 -19.90 -14.30
C ASP A 328 -2.18 -19.95 -14.02
N GLU A 329 -1.73 -21.04 -13.40
CA GLU A 329 -0.30 -21.22 -13.08
C GLU A 329 0.58 -21.42 -14.32
N ARG A 330 0.01 -21.90 -15.44
CA ARG A 330 0.76 -22.10 -16.68
C ARG A 330 1.01 -20.76 -17.34
N GLU A 331 -0.03 -19.94 -17.48
CA GLU A 331 0.10 -18.59 -17.99
C GLU A 331 1.04 -17.76 -17.09
N PHE A 332 0.93 -17.87 -15.76
CA PHE A 332 1.84 -17.16 -14.84
C PHE A 332 3.31 -17.56 -15.07
N ALA A 333 3.60 -18.86 -15.24
CA ALA A 333 4.94 -19.34 -15.56
C ALA A 333 5.43 -18.85 -16.93
N GLU A 334 4.57 -18.87 -17.96
CA GLU A 334 4.89 -18.34 -19.29
C GLU A 334 5.25 -16.86 -19.25
N LYS A 335 4.51 -16.04 -18.49
CA LYS A 335 4.84 -14.62 -18.31
C LYS A 335 6.15 -14.42 -17.56
N ILE A 336 6.52 -15.30 -16.61
CA ILE A 336 7.86 -15.31 -16.00
C ILE A 336 8.93 -15.59 -17.07
N PHE A 337 8.70 -16.53 -17.99
CA PHE A 337 9.67 -16.83 -19.05
C PHE A 337 9.88 -15.63 -19.97
N MET A 338 8.78 -14.99 -20.39
CA MET A 338 8.85 -13.78 -21.21
C MET A 338 9.62 -12.65 -20.49
N ALA A 339 9.36 -12.46 -19.19
CA ALA A 339 10.06 -11.46 -18.39
C ALA A 339 11.56 -11.74 -18.21
N LEU A 340 11.95 -13.01 -18.10
CA LEU A 340 13.36 -13.43 -18.01
C LEU A 340 14.11 -13.26 -19.34
N GLU A 341 13.40 -13.29 -20.47
CA GLU A 341 13.97 -13.23 -21.81
C GLU A 341 14.00 -11.79 -22.39
N ASP A 342 13.04 -10.94 -22.02
CA ASP A 342 12.98 -9.53 -22.46
C ASP A 342 13.91 -8.63 -21.63
N LYS A 343 15.09 -8.33 -22.17
CA LYS A 343 16.10 -7.47 -21.52
C LYS A 343 15.70 -6.00 -21.41
N GLU A 344 14.69 -5.56 -22.16
CA GLU A 344 14.32 -4.14 -22.25
C GLU A 344 13.03 -3.82 -21.46
N ILE A 345 12.21 -4.82 -21.11
CA ILE A 345 10.96 -4.61 -20.36
C ILE A 345 11.19 -3.89 -19.04
N GLY A 346 12.28 -4.19 -18.34
CA GLY A 346 12.66 -3.54 -17.08
C GLY A 346 12.94 -2.05 -17.25
N LYS A 347 13.65 -1.67 -18.31
CA LYS A 347 13.90 -0.26 -18.67
C LYS A 347 12.61 0.47 -19.05
N ARG A 348 11.71 -0.19 -19.78
CA ARG A 348 10.37 0.36 -20.10
C ARG A 348 9.53 0.55 -18.82
N GLY A 349 9.63 -0.38 -17.87
CA GLY A 349 9.08 -0.27 -16.51
C GLY A 349 9.60 0.96 -15.77
N LYS A 350 10.92 1.14 -15.73
CA LYS A 350 11.56 2.31 -15.11
C LYS A 350 11.13 3.62 -15.75
N GLU A 351 11.09 3.70 -17.08
CA GLU A 351 10.64 4.91 -17.75
C GLU A 351 9.16 5.22 -17.41
N PHE A 352 8.31 4.19 -17.39
CA PHE A 352 6.91 4.34 -17.01
C PHE A 352 6.75 4.85 -15.58
N VAL A 353 7.53 4.36 -14.62
CA VAL A 353 7.34 4.70 -13.19
C VAL A 353 7.72 6.14 -12.86
N LYS A 354 8.51 6.83 -13.70
CA LYS A 354 8.87 8.25 -13.55
C LYS A 354 7.69 9.21 -13.47
N LYS A 355 6.51 8.82 -13.96
CA LYS A 355 5.30 9.65 -13.80
C LYS A 355 4.67 9.57 -12.41
N TYR A 356 5.08 8.60 -11.59
CA TYR A 356 4.63 8.39 -10.21
C TYR A 356 5.68 8.81 -9.17
N SER A 357 6.73 9.55 -9.57
CA SER A 357 7.70 10.12 -8.63
C SER A 357 6.99 10.88 -7.52
N ILE A 358 7.47 10.76 -6.28
CA ILE A 358 6.86 11.43 -5.13
C ILE A 358 6.74 12.95 -5.30
N GLU A 359 7.67 13.58 -6.00
CA GLU A 359 7.64 15.01 -6.30
C GLU A 359 6.40 15.40 -7.10
N LYS A 360 6.13 14.68 -8.20
CA LYS A 360 4.94 14.91 -9.05
C LYS A 360 3.65 14.61 -8.30
N MET A 361 3.61 13.53 -7.51
CA MET A 361 2.41 13.19 -6.75
C MET A 361 2.14 14.23 -5.67
N ALA A 362 3.17 14.74 -5.01
CA ALA A 362 3.06 15.82 -4.04
C ALA A 362 2.58 17.13 -4.70
N ASP A 363 3.08 17.48 -5.88
CA ASP A 363 2.60 18.64 -6.64
C ASP A 363 1.11 18.52 -7.00
N ASN A 364 0.66 17.32 -7.39
CA ASN A 364 -0.77 17.08 -7.63
C ASN A 364 -1.59 17.19 -6.34
N LEU A 365 -1.06 16.73 -5.22
CA LEU A 365 -1.74 16.82 -3.93
C LEU A 365 -1.83 18.28 -3.44
N ILE A 366 -0.79 19.08 -3.65
CA ILE A 366 -0.80 20.52 -3.35
C ILE A 366 -1.89 21.23 -4.16
N LYS A 367 -2.01 20.95 -5.46
CA LYS A 367 -3.08 21.55 -6.29
C LYS A 367 -4.48 21.22 -5.75
N ILE A 368 -4.68 20.00 -5.26
CA ILE A 368 -5.93 19.64 -4.59
C ILE A 368 -6.11 20.45 -3.30
N TYR A 369 -5.07 20.58 -2.48
CA TYR A 369 -5.18 21.39 -1.27
C TYR A 369 -5.52 22.85 -1.60
N GLU A 370 -4.89 23.45 -2.59
CA GLU A 370 -5.16 24.80 -3.06
C GLU A 370 -6.60 24.96 -3.61
N GLU A 371 -7.13 23.94 -4.29
CA GLU A 371 -8.49 23.92 -4.82
C GLU A 371 -9.56 24.03 -3.71
N TYR A 372 -9.33 23.41 -2.55
CA TYR A 372 -10.31 23.39 -1.45
C TYR A 372 -9.96 24.29 -0.27
N ALA A 373 -8.74 24.81 -0.19
CA ALA A 373 -8.26 25.63 0.92
C ALA A 373 -9.23 26.77 1.24
N ARG A 374 -9.33 27.08 2.54
CA ARG A 374 -10.19 28.14 3.05
C ARG A 374 -9.70 29.54 2.66
#